data_AF-A0A8T6YJX5-F1
#
_entry.id   AF-A0A8T6YJX5-F1
#
_cell.length_a   1.000
_cell.length_b   1.000
_cell.length_c   1.000
_cell.angle_alpha   90.00
_cell.angle_beta   90.00
_cell.angle_gamma   90.00
#
_symmetry.space_group_name_H-M   'P 1'
#
loop_
_entity.id
_entity.type
_entity.pdbx_description
1 polymer ?
#
loop_
_entity_poly.entity_id
_entity_poly.type
_entity_poly.pdbx_seq_one_letter_code
_entity_poly.pdbx_strand_id
1 'polypeptide(L)'
;MLEKLTDDSIETQLNWLRFILERVGHNNLSRLVDYYKDIGWINASVGDGLLALSSQEKRYKGTSWTLSAEEHRISMLYIEKLKGKKVDDSLLNTSRPGRAKIDMPINVEIKPKASFQPVHPVEKKKMEFMIHRREVTIDNLEQELEEKDVEIGGLKERINELEQELDECRRELMRSKIFMGIFDQNTKLRQADRRSLGKK
;
A
#
# COMPACT_ATOMS: atom_id res chain seq x y z
N MET A 1 -4.26 17.97 -0.46
CA MET A 1 -4.04 18.12 -1.90
C MET A 1 -2.99 19.19 -2.17
N LEU A 2 -2.10 18.98 -3.14
CA LEU A 2 -1.19 20.00 -3.69
C LEU A 2 -1.89 20.70 -4.87
N GLU A 3 -1.98 22.03 -4.82
CA GLU A 3 -2.80 22.81 -5.74
C GLU A 3 -2.03 23.44 -6.91
N LYS A 4 -0.72 23.67 -6.75
CA LYS A 4 0.13 24.23 -7.81
C LYS A 4 1.59 23.86 -7.58
N LEU A 5 2.33 23.77 -8.68
CA LEU A 5 3.79 23.74 -8.67
C LEU A 5 4.26 25.20 -8.73
N THR A 6 5.00 25.66 -7.73
CA THR A 6 5.58 27.01 -7.66
C THR A 6 7.05 27.01 -8.06
N ASP A 7 7.50 28.06 -8.75
CA ASP A 7 8.90 28.18 -9.19
C ASP A 7 9.90 28.19 -8.03
N ASP A 8 9.48 28.66 -6.84
CA ASP A 8 10.32 28.71 -5.64
C ASP A 8 10.79 27.32 -5.14
N SER A 9 10.24 26.23 -5.69
CA SER A 9 10.57 24.86 -5.27
C SER A 9 10.92 23.92 -6.43
N ILE A 10 11.37 24.46 -7.57
CA ILE A 10 11.74 23.68 -8.77
C ILE A 10 12.66 22.50 -8.44
N GLU A 11 13.68 22.71 -7.61
CA GLU A 11 14.61 21.64 -7.22
C GLU A 11 13.91 20.48 -6.51
N THR A 12 12.98 20.79 -5.60
CA THR A 12 12.19 19.76 -4.89
C THR A 12 11.25 19.02 -5.85
N GLN A 13 10.68 19.72 -6.83
CA GLN A 13 9.83 19.12 -7.86
C GLN A 13 10.61 18.17 -8.76
N LEU A 14 11.80 18.59 -9.22
CA LEU A 14 12.69 17.77 -10.04
C LEU A 14 13.20 16.55 -9.29
N ASN A 15 13.57 16.71 -8.01
CA ASN A 15 14.01 15.60 -7.18
C ASN A 15 12.88 14.58 -6.95
N TRP A 16 11.67 15.05 -6.69
CA TRP A 16 10.49 14.19 -6.59
C TRP A 16 10.19 13.47 -7.90
N LEU A 17 10.27 14.17 -9.02
CA LEU A 17 10.04 13.61 -10.34
C LEU A 17 11.09 12.56 -10.70
N ARG A 18 12.38 12.81 -10.43
CA ARG A 18 13.46 11.83 -10.62
C ARG A 18 13.24 10.58 -9.77
N PHE A 19 12.89 10.76 -8.50
CA PHE A 19 12.55 9.66 -7.59
C PHE A 19 11.43 8.77 -8.16
N ILE A 20 10.41 9.37 -8.77
CA ILE A 20 9.32 8.63 -9.41
C ILE A 20 9.83 7.94 -10.68
N LEU A 21 10.48 8.68 -11.56
CA LEU A 21 10.94 8.20 -12.86
C LEU A 21 11.94 7.05 -12.77
N GLU A 22 12.84 7.08 -11.80
CA GLU A 22 13.79 6.00 -11.52
C GLU A 22 13.10 4.70 -11.08
N ARG A 23 11.80 4.72 -10.74
CA ARG A 23 11.06 3.53 -10.30
C ARG A 23 9.99 3.06 -11.26
N VAL A 24 9.16 3.97 -11.75
CA VAL A 24 8.04 3.63 -12.65
C VAL A 24 8.36 3.88 -14.12
N GLY A 25 9.33 4.75 -14.41
CA GLY A 25 9.66 5.15 -15.77
C GLY A 25 8.63 6.06 -16.42
N HIS A 26 8.99 6.62 -17.58
CA HIS A 26 8.13 7.53 -18.35
C HIS A 26 6.91 6.80 -18.92
N ASN A 27 7.07 5.54 -19.29
CA ASN A 27 6.00 4.71 -19.84
C ASN A 27 4.84 4.48 -18.88
N ASN A 28 5.06 4.63 -17.57
CA ASN A 28 4.04 4.43 -16.56
C ASN A 28 3.71 5.68 -15.75
N LEU A 29 4.43 6.79 -15.97
CA LEU A 29 4.27 8.02 -15.19
C LEU A 29 2.84 8.56 -15.25
N SER A 30 2.21 8.58 -16.43
CA SER A 30 0.82 9.04 -16.60
C SER A 30 -0.14 8.28 -15.67
N ARG A 31 -0.04 6.95 -15.65
CA ARG A 31 -0.92 6.10 -14.85
C ARG A 31 -0.74 6.31 -13.35
N LEU A 32 0.49 6.52 -12.90
CA LEU A 32 0.77 6.84 -11.50
C LEU A 32 0.24 8.23 -11.13
N VAL A 33 0.40 9.22 -12.01
CA VAL A 33 -0.11 10.58 -11.83
C VAL A 33 -1.64 10.57 -11.75
N ASP A 34 -2.32 9.82 -12.60
CA ASP A 34 -3.78 9.66 -12.58
C ASP A 34 -4.23 9.03 -11.26
N TYR A 35 -3.55 7.99 -10.78
CA TYR A 35 -3.80 7.42 -9.46
C TYR A 35 -3.67 8.46 -8.34
N TYR A 36 -2.65 9.33 -8.38
CA TYR A 36 -2.48 10.41 -7.39
C TYR A 36 -3.55 11.51 -7.49
N LYS A 37 -4.12 11.73 -8.68
CA LYS A 37 -5.28 12.62 -8.89
C LYS A 37 -6.54 11.98 -8.26
N ASP A 38 -6.80 10.70 -8.52
CA ASP A 38 -7.99 9.99 -8.05
C ASP A 38 -8.07 9.91 -6.52
N ILE A 39 -6.94 9.66 -5.85
CA ILE A 39 -6.88 9.65 -4.37
C ILE A 39 -6.80 11.07 -3.74
N GLY A 40 -6.76 12.12 -4.57
CA GLY A 40 -6.78 13.52 -4.13
C GLY A 40 -5.46 14.03 -3.53
N TRP A 41 -4.33 13.40 -3.84
CA TRP A 41 -3.02 13.85 -3.37
C TRP A 41 -2.54 15.08 -4.14
N ILE A 42 -2.74 15.07 -5.47
CA ILE A 42 -2.41 16.16 -6.39
C ILE A 42 -3.64 16.55 -7.21
N ASN A 43 -3.65 17.77 -7.75
CA ASN A 43 -4.68 18.19 -8.70
C ASN A 43 -4.24 17.95 -10.17
N ALA A 44 -5.16 18.22 -11.11
CA ALA A 44 -4.90 18.08 -12.53
C ALA A 44 -3.70 18.93 -13.00
N SER A 45 -3.64 20.21 -12.60
CA SER A 45 -2.59 21.15 -12.98
C SER A 45 -1.19 20.69 -12.57
N VAL A 46 -1.04 20.16 -11.35
CA VAL A 46 0.21 19.59 -10.85
C VAL A 46 0.59 18.35 -11.66
N GLY A 47 -0.37 17.47 -11.94
CA GLY A 47 -0.11 16.26 -12.74
C GLY A 47 0.37 16.60 -14.15
N ASP A 48 -0.26 17.57 -14.80
CA ASP A 48 0.11 17.99 -16.15
C ASP A 48 1.46 18.69 -16.16
N GLY A 49 1.75 19.48 -15.12
CA GLY A 49 3.07 20.09 -14.89
C GLY A 49 4.18 19.04 -14.70
N LEU A 50 3.92 17.96 -13.95
CA LEU A 50 4.89 16.86 -13.79
C LEU A 50 5.15 16.14 -15.11
N LEU A 51 4.12 15.92 -15.93
CA LEU A 51 4.29 15.31 -17.25
C LEU A 51 5.10 16.23 -18.18
N ALA A 52 4.85 17.54 -18.15
CA ALA A 52 5.64 18.51 -18.89
C ALA A 52 7.12 18.52 -18.45
N LEU A 53 7.37 18.53 -17.13
CA LEU A 53 8.72 18.46 -16.56
C LEU A 53 9.41 17.14 -16.89
N SER A 54 8.68 16.03 -16.94
CA SER A 54 9.25 14.71 -17.27
C SER A 54 9.87 14.66 -18.65
N SER A 55 9.33 15.42 -19.61
CA SER A 55 9.86 15.46 -20.97
C SER A 55 11.27 16.04 -21.06
N GLN A 56 11.71 16.79 -20.04
CA GLN A 56 13.04 17.40 -19.97
C GLN A 56 14.07 16.51 -19.25
N GLU A 57 13.62 15.43 -18.60
CA GLU A 57 14.49 14.55 -17.83
C GLU A 57 14.94 13.34 -18.67
N LYS A 58 15.98 12.63 -18.20
CA LYS A 58 16.43 11.40 -18.88
C LYS A 58 15.28 10.43 -19.02
N ARG A 59 15.08 9.84 -20.21
CA ARG A 59 14.01 8.86 -20.39
C ARG A 59 14.35 7.59 -19.60
N TYR A 60 13.39 7.13 -18.81
CA TYR A 60 13.44 5.89 -18.04
C TYR A 60 12.33 4.97 -18.51
N LYS A 61 12.60 3.67 -18.57
CA LYS A 61 11.62 2.61 -18.84
C LYS A 61 11.50 1.72 -17.60
N GLY A 62 10.33 1.76 -16.97
CA GLY A 62 10.01 0.97 -15.78
C GLY A 62 9.19 -0.27 -16.13
N THR A 63 9.32 -1.29 -15.30
CA THR A 63 8.61 -2.57 -15.44
C THR A 63 7.23 -2.58 -14.82
N SER A 64 6.94 -1.68 -13.88
CA SER A 64 5.65 -1.54 -13.20
C SER A 64 5.28 -0.07 -13.04
N TRP A 65 3.98 0.21 -13.02
CA TRP A 65 3.42 1.53 -12.77
C TRP A 65 3.19 1.83 -11.27
N THR A 66 3.22 0.80 -10.42
CA THR A 66 2.99 0.96 -8.99
C THR A 66 4.27 1.34 -8.25
N LEU A 67 4.14 1.97 -7.09
CA LEU A 67 5.21 2.09 -6.11
C LEU A 67 4.91 1.16 -4.93
N SER A 68 5.93 0.74 -4.19
CA SER A 68 5.73 0.05 -2.91
C SER A 68 5.19 1.03 -1.85
N ALA A 69 4.66 0.50 -0.74
CA ALA A 69 4.13 1.32 0.34
C ALA A 69 5.15 2.36 0.86
N GLU A 70 6.41 1.96 1.01
CA GLU A 70 7.48 2.85 1.45
C GLU A 70 7.81 3.93 0.41
N GLU A 71 7.75 3.59 -0.87
CA GLU A 71 8.00 4.55 -1.95
C GLU A 71 6.85 5.56 -2.10
N HIS A 72 5.60 5.13 -1.86
CA HIS A 72 4.46 6.02 -1.74
C HIS A 72 4.58 6.95 -0.53
N ARG A 73 5.08 6.45 0.62
CA ARG A 73 5.35 7.27 1.81
C ARG A 73 6.33 8.40 1.49
N ILE A 74 7.42 8.09 0.80
CA ILE A 74 8.44 9.08 0.43
C ILE A 74 7.92 10.06 -0.63
N SER A 75 7.17 9.57 -1.62
CA SER A 75 6.46 10.42 -2.58
C SER A 75 5.51 11.39 -1.86
N MET A 76 4.86 10.96 -0.78
CA MET A 76 4.03 11.84 0.02
C MET A 76 4.85 12.92 0.74
N LEU A 77 6.00 12.56 1.32
CA LEU A 77 6.89 13.54 1.96
C LEU A 77 7.35 14.65 1.00
N TYR A 78 7.63 14.31 -0.26
CA TYR A 78 7.89 15.33 -1.29
C TYR A 78 6.70 16.25 -1.52
N ILE A 79 5.48 15.71 -1.62
CA ILE A 79 4.25 16.50 -1.78
C ILE A 79 4.06 17.42 -0.56
N GLU A 80 4.33 16.94 0.66
CA GLU A 80 4.27 17.76 1.87
C GLU A 80 5.27 18.90 1.87
N LYS A 81 6.50 18.63 1.43
CA LYS A 81 7.55 19.63 1.28
C LYS A 81 7.16 20.69 0.25
N LEU A 82 6.56 20.29 -0.87
CA LEU A 82 6.04 21.20 -1.90
C LEU A 82 4.85 22.04 -1.43
N LYS A 83 4.11 21.60 -0.40
CA LYS A 83 3.09 22.41 0.27
C LYS A 83 3.67 23.41 1.27
N GLY A 84 5.00 23.47 1.43
CA GLY A 84 5.69 24.38 2.35
C GLY A 84 5.85 23.83 3.77
N LYS A 85 5.61 22.53 4.01
CA LYS A 85 5.91 21.92 5.31
C LYS A 85 7.42 21.70 5.46
N LYS A 86 7.96 21.90 6.66
CA LYS A 86 9.35 21.57 6.99
C LYS A 86 9.50 20.05 7.09
N VAL A 87 10.01 19.43 6.04
CA VAL A 87 10.34 17.99 5.99
C VAL A 87 11.85 17.84 6.07
N ASP A 88 12.32 16.92 6.90
CA ASP A 88 13.75 16.59 7.00
C ASP A 88 14.20 15.79 5.77
N ASP A 89 15.26 16.24 5.12
CA ASP A 89 15.82 15.64 3.91
C ASP A 89 16.37 14.24 4.16
N SER A 90 16.74 13.91 5.41
CA SER A 90 17.12 12.56 5.82
C SER A 90 16.02 11.54 5.51
N LEU A 91 14.75 11.93 5.62
CA LEU A 91 13.59 11.06 5.43
C LEU A 91 13.19 10.87 3.96
N LEU A 92 13.77 11.67 3.06
CA LEU A 92 13.57 11.58 1.61
C LEU A 92 14.55 10.57 0.97
N ASN A 93 15.57 10.16 1.71
CA ASN A 93 16.64 9.33 1.20
C ASN A 93 16.21 7.85 1.13
N THR A 94 16.45 7.20 -0.01
CA THR A 94 16.06 5.80 -0.20
C THR A 94 17.28 4.92 -0.24
N SER A 95 17.35 3.91 0.62
CA SER A 95 18.44 2.94 0.60
C SER A 95 18.43 2.05 -0.66
N ARG A 96 17.27 1.90 -1.32
CA ARG A 96 17.12 1.07 -2.52
C ARG A 96 17.21 1.89 -3.80
N PRO A 97 18.10 1.53 -4.76
CA PRO A 97 18.16 2.20 -6.05
C PRO A 97 16.89 1.99 -6.86
N GLY A 98 16.60 2.93 -7.76
CA GLY A 98 15.50 2.83 -8.70
C GLY A 98 15.57 1.59 -9.59
N ARG A 99 14.39 1.03 -9.91
CA ARG A 99 14.25 -0.19 -10.73
C ARG A 99 14.02 0.08 -12.23
N ALA A 100 13.80 1.32 -12.62
CA ALA A 100 13.63 1.71 -14.02
C ALA A 100 15.00 1.84 -14.70
N LYS A 101 15.09 1.37 -15.95
CA LYS A 101 16.32 1.44 -16.75
C LYS A 101 16.32 2.73 -17.55
N ILE A 102 17.49 3.36 -17.72
CA ILE A 102 17.63 4.53 -18.62
C ILE A 102 17.41 4.06 -20.06
N ASP A 103 16.43 4.65 -20.73
CA ASP A 103 16.01 4.38 -22.09
C ASP A 103 16.63 5.45 -23.01
N MET A 104 17.93 5.36 -23.27
CA MET A 104 18.57 6.22 -24.27
C MET A 104 18.17 5.75 -25.67
N PRO A 105 17.72 6.63 -26.59
CA PRO A 105 18.08 6.46 -27.98
C PRO A 105 19.57 6.78 -28.08
N ILE A 106 20.41 5.75 -28.21
CA ILE A 106 21.83 5.98 -28.47
C ILE A 106 21.93 6.58 -29.88
N ASN A 107 22.17 7.88 -30.00
CA ASN A 107 22.63 8.44 -31.26
C ASN A 107 24.14 8.17 -31.36
N VAL A 108 24.49 6.90 -31.55
CA VAL A 108 25.82 6.50 -32.01
C VAL A 108 25.77 6.62 -33.52
N GLU A 109 26.63 7.46 -34.08
CA GLU A 109 27.14 7.19 -35.42
C GLU A 109 27.60 5.73 -35.42
N ILE A 110 26.88 4.88 -36.15
CA ILE A 110 27.19 3.46 -36.29
C ILE A 110 28.50 3.39 -37.06
N LYS A 111 29.64 3.43 -36.35
CA LYS A 111 30.81 2.70 -36.80
C LYS A 111 30.44 1.22 -36.65
N PRO A 112 30.40 0.43 -37.73
CA PRO A 112 30.01 -0.96 -37.64
C PRO A 112 31.12 -1.73 -36.91
N LYS A 113 30.93 -1.97 -35.61
CA LYS A 113 31.67 -2.93 -34.77
C LYS A 113 30.85 -3.08 -33.47
N ALA A 114 30.34 -4.23 -33.07
CA ALA A 114 30.70 -5.61 -33.36
C ALA A 114 29.44 -6.48 -33.56
N SER A 115 29.62 -7.54 -34.33
CA SER A 115 28.71 -8.67 -34.51
C SER A 115 27.85 -8.99 -33.28
N PHE A 116 26.54 -9.18 -33.46
CA PHE A 116 25.76 -10.06 -32.59
C PHE A 116 26.48 -11.42 -32.56
N GLN A 117 27.28 -11.66 -31.52
CA GLN A 117 27.82 -12.99 -31.29
C GLN A 117 26.69 -13.83 -30.67
N PRO A 118 26.37 -15.01 -31.22
CA PRO A 118 25.43 -15.91 -30.58
C PRO A 118 25.93 -16.23 -29.17
N VAL A 119 25.04 -16.07 -28.17
CA VAL A 119 25.33 -16.40 -26.76
C VAL A 119 25.92 -17.80 -26.71
N HIS A 120 27.11 -17.92 -26.10
CA HIS A 120 27.82 -19.19 -26.10
C HIS A 120 26.95 -20.28 -25.44
N PRO A 121 26.88 -21.51 -25.97
CA PRO A 121 25.98 -22.56 -25.45
C PRO A 121 26.09 -22.79 -23.93
N VAL A 122 27.27 -22.56 -23.36
CA VAL A 122 27.53 -22.64 -21.91
C VAL A 122 26.84 -21.52 -21.13
N GLU A 123 26.83 -20.29 -21.64
CA GLU A 123 26.16 -19.15 -21.00
C GLU A 123 24.65 -19.29 -21.07
N LYS A 124 24.14 -19.78 -22.21
CA LYS A 124 22.73 -20.14 -22.37
C LYS A 124 22.31 -21.19 -21.33
N LYS A 125 23.08 -22.27 -21.19
CA LYS A 125 22.80 -23.33 -20.20
C LYS A 125 22.87 -22.83 -18.75
N LYS A 126 23.83 -21.95 -18.43
CA LYS A 126 23.90 -21.29 -17.11
C LYS A 126 22.65 -20.46 -16.84
N MET A 127 22.16 -19.74 -17.85
CA MET A 127 20.94 -18.95 -17.73
C MET A 127 19.71 -19.83 -17.50
N GLU A 128 19.59 -20.94 -18.24
CA GLU A 128 18.53 -21.94 -18.06
C GLU A 128 18.50 -22.49 -16.63
N PHE A 129 19.66 -22.85 -16.07
CA PHE A 129 19.74 -23.30 -14.67
C PHE A 129 19.33 -22.21 -13.66
N MET A 130 19.71 -20.96 -13.90
CA MET A 130 19.30 -19.85 -13.03
C MET A 130 17.80 -19.58 -13.12
N ILE A 131 17.22 -19.66 -14.32
CA ILE A 131 15.78 -19.51 -14.53
C ILE A 131 15.06 -20.63 -13.78
N HIS A 132 15.44 -21.88 -14.01
CA HIS A 132 14.82 -23.03 -13.35
C HIS A 132 14.90 -22.94 -11.82
N ARG A 133 16.06 -22.56 -11.27
CA ARG A 133 16.21 -22.37 -9.82
C ARG A 133 15.26 -21.27 -9.29
N ARG A 134 15.07 -20.19 -10.05
CA ARG A 134 14.16 -19.10 -9.68
C ARG A 134 12.70 -19.54 -9.77
N GLU A 135 12.32 -20.30 -10.81
CA GLU A 135 10.98 -20.87 -10.97
C GLU A 135 10.61 -21.72 -9.76
N VAL A 136 11.45 -22.68 -9.37
CA VAL A 136 11.22 -23.50 -8.16
C VAL A 136 11.07 -22.66 -6.89
N THR A 137 11.83 -21.56 -6.78
CA THR A 137 11.72 -20.66 -5.61
C THR A 137 10.41 -19.88 -5.63
N ILE A 138 9.93 -19.47 -6.81
CA ILE A 138 8.65 -18.80 -6.97
C ILE A 138 7.53 -19.77 -6.60
N ASP A 139 7.52 -20.98 -7.14
CA ASP A 139 6.51 -22.00 -6.86
C ASP A 139 6.39 -22.29 -5.35
N ASN A 140 7.53 -22.45 -4.66
CA ASN A 140 7.53 -22.67 -3.21
C ASN A 140 6.95 -21.48 -2.43
N LEU A 141 7.27 -20.25 -2.84
CA LEU A 141 6.74 -19.05 -2.20
C LEU A 141 5.25 -18.85 -2.48
N GLU A 142 4.79 -19.19 -3.68
CA GLU A 142 3.38 -19.16 -4.05
C GLU A 142 2.56 -20.16 -3.22
N GLN A 143 3.10 -21.36 -3.02
CA GLN A 143 2.47 -22.36 -2.14
C GLN A 143 2.40 -21.89 -0.68
N GLU A 144 3.50 -21.34 -0.14
CA GLU A 144 3.51 -20.81 1.24
C GLU A 144 2.50 -19.67 1.40
N LEU A 145 2.34 -18.82 0.38
CA LEU A 145 1.35 -17.74 0.39
C LEU A 145 -0.08 -18.30 0.41
N GLU A 146 -0.36 -19.32 -0.39
CA GLU A 146 -1.67 -19.98 -0.43
C GLU A 146 -2.03 -20.65 0.91
N GLU A 147 -1.06 -21.33 1.54
CA GLU A 147 -1.24 -21.90 2.88
C GLU A 147 -1.57 -20.83 3.93
N LYS A 148 -0.91 -19.67 3.85
CA LYS A 148 -1.17 -18.54 4.74
C LYS A 148 -2.53 -17.90 4.52
N ASP A 149 -3.00 -17.81 3.28
CA ASP A 149 -4.33 -17.29 2.96
C ASP A 149 -5.44 -18.19 3.54
N VAL A 150 -5.25 -19.52 3.49
CA VAL A 150 -6.15 -20.48 4.15
C VAL A 150 -6.14 -20.29 5.67
N GLU A 151 -4.97 -20.14 6.28
CA GLU A 151 -4.83 -19.90 7.73
C GLU A 151 -5.54 -18.60 8.15
N ILE A 152 -5.36 -17.51 7.39
CA ILE A 152 -6.05 -16.24 7.62
C ILE A 152 -7.57 -16.40 7.51
N GLY A 153 -8.05 -17.19 6.54
CA GLY A 153 -9.47 -17.52 6.39
C GLY A 153 -10.05 -18.18 7.64
N GLY A 154 -9.41 -19.23 8.13
CA GLY A 154 -9.84 -19.95 9.34
C GLY A 154 -9.81 -19.08 10.60
N LEU A 155 -8.79 -18.23 10.75
CA LEU A 155 -8.72 -17.29 11.88
C LEU A 155 -9.86 -16.26 11.85
N LYS A 156 -10.24 -15.76 10.67
CA LYS A 156 -11.39 -14.85 10.50
C LYS A 156 -12.71 -15.51 10.89
N GLU A 157 -12.91 -16.76 10.46
CA GLU A 157 -14.08 -17.54 10.85
C GLU A 157 -14.14 -17.70 12.37
N ARG A 158 -13.01 -18.06 13.00
CA ARG A 158 -12.93 -18.22 14.45
C ARG A 158 -13.22 -16.93 15.21
N ILE A 159 -12.76 -15.78 14.72
CA ILE A 159 -13.08 -14.47 15.30
C ILE A 159 -14.58 -14.21 15.25
N ASN A 160 -15.23 -14.45 14.09
CA ASN A 160 -16.67 -14.26 13.92
C ASN A 160 -17.49 -15.16 14.88
N GLU A 161 -17.09 -16.43 15.05
CA GLU A 161 -17.71 -17.33 16.04
C GLU A 161 -17.62 -16.78 17.46
N LEU A 162 -16.43 -16.34 17.89
CA LEU A 162 -16.22 -15.79 19.22
C LEU A 162 -17.00 -14.49 19.45
N GLU A 163 -17.14 -13.64 18.42
CA GLU A 163 -17.96 -12.44 18.47
C GLU A 163 -19.45 -12.79 18.67
N GLN A 164 -19.96 -13.80 17.96
CA GLN A 164 -21.34 -14.28 18.13
C GLN A 164 -21.59 -14.87 19.52
N GLU A 165 -20.66 -15.68 20.03
CA GLU A 165 -20.72 -16.23 21.39
C GLU A 165 -20.74 -15.12 22.45
N LEU A 166 -19.90 -14.10 22.29
CA LEU A 166 -19.83 -12.96 23.19
C LEU A 166 -21.14 -12.15 23.18
N ASP A 167 -21.75 -11.97 22.01
CA ASP A 167 -23.04 -11.32 21.87
C ASP A 167 -24.19 -12.11 22.50
N GLU A 168 -24.20 -13.44 22.35
CA GLU A 168 -25.21 -14.28 23.02
C GLU A 168 -25.05 -14.23 24.54
N CYS A 169 -23.82 -14.30 25.04
CA CYS A 169 -23.53 -14.20 26.47
C CYS A 169 -23.96 -12.84 27.05
N ARG A 170 -23.79 -11.74 26.29
CA ARG A 170 -24.31 -10.42 26.66
C ARG A 170 -25.84 -10.39 26.72
N ARG A 171 -26.52 -10.99 25.74
CA ARG A 171 -28.00 -11.09 25.73
C ARG A 171 -28.51 -11.87 26.94
N GLU A 172 -27.86 -12.99 27.27
CA GLU A 172 -28.23 -13.82 28.40
C GLU A 172 -28.00 -13.12 29.74
N LEU A 173 -26.88 -12.41 29.91
CA LEU A 173 -26.64 -11.58 31.09
C LEU A 173 -27.71 -10.50 31.26
N MET A 174 -28.14 -9.85 30.17
CA MET A 174 -29.21 -8.85 30.21
C MET A 174 -30.55 -9.47 30.63
N ARG A 175 -30.91 -10.64 30.07
CA ARG A 175 -32.11 -11.40 30.47
C ARG A 175 -32.08 -11.76 31.96
N SER A 176 -30.95 -12.25 32.45
CA SER A 176 -30.76 -12.61 33.86
C SER A 176 -30.91 -11.40 34.80
N LYS A 177 -30.32 -10.24 34.43
CA LYS A 177 -30.48 -8.99 35.20
C LYS A 177 -31.95 -8.54 35.28
N ILE A 178 -32.68 -8.61 34.17
CA ILE A 178 -34.11 -8.27 34.15
C ILE A 178 -34.90 -9.23 35.05
N PHE A 179 -34.65 -10.53 34.94
CA PHE A 179 -35.31 -11.55 35.75
C PHE A 179 -35.08 -11.33 37.26
N MET A 180 -33.83 -11.11 37.68
CA MET A 180 -33.51 -10.82 39.08
C MET A 180 -34.18 -9.54 39.57
N GLY A 181 -34.20 -8.48 38.76
CA GLY A 181 -34.90 -7.24 39.09
C GLY A 181 -36.39 -7.44 39.34
N ILE A 182 -37.08 -8.21 38.48
CA ILE A 182 -38.49 -8.57 38.64
C ILE A 182 -38.70 -9.43 39.90
N PHE A 183 -37.84 -10.42 40.13
CA PHE A 183 -37.90 -11.29 41.29
C PHE A 183 -37.79 -10.51 42.61
N ASP A 184 -36.83 -9.60 42.69
CA ASP A 184 -36.63 -8.73 43.85
C ASP A 184 -37.85 -7.82 44.11
N GLN A 185 -38.42 -7.24 43.05
CA GLN A 185 -39.64 -6.44 43.14
C GLN A 185 -40.82 -7.27 43.66
N ASN A 186 -41.05 -8.46 43.11
CA ASN A 186 -42.12 -9.36 43.55
C ASN A 186 -41.94 -9.79 45.01
N THR A 187 -40.71 -10.02 45.44
CA THR A 187 -40.39 -10.37 46.83
C THR A 187 -40.73 -9.22 47.78
N LYS A 188 -40.40 -7.98 47.42
CA LYS A 188 -40.75 -6.77 48.19
C LYS A 188 -42.26 -6.57 48.29
N LEU A 189 -42.99 -6.74 47.18
CA LEU A 189 -44.46 -6.62 47.15
C LEU A 189 -45.12 -7.63 48.09
N ARG A 190 -44.70 -8.91 48.05
CA ARG A 190 -45.20 -9.95 48.96
C ARG A 190 -44.95 -9.65 50.43
N GLN A 191 -43.80 -9.06 50.77
CA GLN A 191 -43.51 -8.64 52.14
C GLN A 191 -44.38 -7.46 52.59
N ALA A 192 -44.64 -6.51 51.71
CA ALA A 192 -45.53 -5.38 51.99
C ALA A 192 -46.98 -5.84 52.24
N ASP A 193 -47.49 -6.75 51.41
CA ASP A 193 -48.83 -7.33 51.57
C ASP A 193 -48.98 -8.05 52.92
N ARG A 194 -48.00 -8.89 53.29
CA ARG A 194 -48.01 -9.58 54.60
C ARG A 194 -48.02 -8.61 55.78
N ARG A 195 -47.27 -7.51 55.70
CA ARG A 195 -47.26 -6.46 56.75
C ARG A 195 -48.58 -5.70 56.84
N SER A 196 -49.30 -5.57 55.73
CA SER A 196 -50.62 -4.92 55.70
C SER A 196 -51.72 -5.80 56.32
N LEU A 197 -51.63 -7.13 56.14
CA LEU A 197 -52.60 -8.10 56.66
C LEU A 197 -52.45 -8.40 58.16
N GLY A 198 -51.25 -8.25 58.73
CA GLY A 198 -50.99 -8.44 60.17
C GLY A 198 -51.30 -7.23 61.06
N LYS A 199 -51.89 -6.16 60.51
CA LYS A 199 -52.22 -4.91 61.23
C LYS A 199 -53.73 -4.73 61.52
N LYS A 200 -54.53 -5.79 61.47
CA LYS A 200 -55.93 -5.77 61.89
C LYS A 200 -56.12 -6.46 63.23
#